data_AF-F0WI47-F1
#
_entry.id   AF-F0WI47-F1
#
_cell.length_a   1.000
_cell.length_b   1.000
_cell.length_c   1.000
_cell.angle_alpha   90.00
_cell.angle_beta   90.00
_cell.angle_gamma   90.00
#
_symmetry.space_group_name_H-M   'P 1'
#
loop_
_entity.id
_entity.type
_entity.pdbx_description
1 polymer ?
#
loop_
_entity_poly.entity_id
_entity_poly.type
_entity_poly.pdbx_seq_one_letter_code
_entity_poly.pdbx_strand_id
1 'polypeptide(L)'
;MLELPQPIPLTVTVRSPRRGKDELSPSTYEIFCQYKQPLETSKNGTSTIQMDTKKLVHEWSVWRSYEEFQTFDAEMRSRKSSFSKMMVTVLFAPVRHVHVFLRQDKTIRFLQRRRKDLDHYLQRILTFTNVADFHSGYGSQILGDFVEADKRIRGYRIYESLRRSSISYTAPKCGRGMKDEKIMCLGKSLEKGQCVGLNCACYKTRSKLKAELQEYFTKRFSVPVLKQFRKAVRQLKMNKDVSKFYQEYLSQEFKPSQCRWILSRFIPILKDKHLQQQLLEQRCHFLLTEKSGVSDCQSSIFDAC
;
A
#
# COMPACT_ATOMS: atom_id res chain seq x y z
N MET A 1 10.95 21.35 -17.45
CA MET A 1 10.78 21.46 -15.99
C MET A 1 10.79 20.05 -15.43
N LEU A 2 11.87 19.71 -14.73
CA LEU A 2 11.97 18.49 -13.94
C LEU A 2 11.01 18.64 -12.76
N GLU A 3 9.98 17.80 -12.66
CA GLU A 3 9.18 17.75 -11.44
C GLU A 3 10.08 17.24 -10.32
N LEU A 4 10.28 18.09 -9.32
CA LEU A 4 11.01 17.74 -8.11
C LEU A 4 10.32 16.52 -7.47
N PRO A 5 11.09 15.50 -7.01
CA PRO A 5 10.52 14.33 -6.37
C PRO A 5 9.60 14.78 -5.23
N GLN A 6 8.35 14.30 -5.23
CA GLN A 6 7.44 14.59 -4.14
C GLN A 6 8.08 14.14 -2.82
N PRO A 7 8.03 14.97 -1.77
CA PRO A 7 8.70 14.67 -0.52
C PRO A 7 8.15 13.35 0.04
N ILE A 8 9.07 12.44 0.40
CA ILE A 8 8.72 11.18 1.04
C ILE A 8 7.89 11.51 2.29
N PRO A 9 6.64 11.02 2.39
CA PRO A 9 5.74 11.43 3.47
C PRO A 9 6.18 10.85 4.82
N LEU A 10 6.99 9.79 4.84
CA LEU A 10 7.53 9.16 6.05
C LEU A 10 9.00 9.53 6.27
N THR A 11 9.31 10.05 7.45
CA THR A 11 10.67 10.10 7.97
C THR A 11 10.80 9.10 9.11
N VAL A 12 11.84 8.27 9.07
CA VAL A 12 12.14 7.29 10.13
C VAL A 12 13.52 7.61 10.69
N THR A 13 13.72 7.51 12.00
CA THR A 13 15.02 7.71 12.65
C THR A 13 15.22 6.67 13.75
N VAL A 14 16.43 6.10 13.84
CA VAL A 14 16.77 5.18 14.94
C VAL A 14 17.44 5.98 16.06
N ARG A 15 16.80 6.08 17.22
CA ARG A 15 17.21 6.99 18.30
C ARG A 15 17.85 6.26 19.47
N SER A 16 17.04 5.79 20.40
CA SER A 16 17.50 5.39 21.71
C SER A 16 17.76 3.88 21.76
N PRO A 17 18.97 3.42 22.10
CA PRO A 17 19.18 2.01 22.43
C PRO A 17 18.72 1.73 23.87
N ARG A 18 17.98 0.65 24.08
CA ARG A 18 17.69 0.07 25.40
C ARG A 18 18.48 -1.22 25.57
N ARG A 19 19.14 -1.34 26.71
CA ARG A 19 19.74 -2.61 27.14
C ARG A 19 18.62 -3.59 27.48
N GLY A 20 18.80 -4.85 27.12
CA GLY A 20 17.99 -5.92 27.67
C GLY A 20 18.09 -5.93 29.19
N LYS A 21 16.96 -6.23 29.87
CA LYS A 21 16.88 -6.31 31.33
C LYS A 21 17.79 -7.41 31.89
N ASP A 22 17.88 -8.52 31.16
CA ASP A 22 18.58 -9.74 31.55
C ASP A 22 19.66 -10.14 30.55
N GLU A 23 20.46 -11.14 30.91
CA GLU A 23 21.54 -11.66 30.08
C GLU A 23 21.04 -12.16 28.72
N LEU A 24 19.89 -12.83 28.71
CA LEU A 24 19.26 -13.41 27.52
C LEU A 24 18.42 -12.43 26.70
N SER A 25 18.03 -11.28 27.26
CA SER A 25 17.17 -10.34 26.53
C SER A 25 17.99 -9.49 25.55
N PRO A 26 17.60 -9.41 24.26
CA PRO A 26 18.35 -8.65 23.28
C PRO A 26 18.23 -7.15 23.54
N SER A 27 19.26 -6.40 23.14
CA SER A 27 19.19 -4.94 23.16
C SER A 27 18.29 -4.44 22.03
N THR A 28 17.40 -3.50 22.34
CA THR A 28 16.42 -2.96 21.40
C THR A 28 16.73 -1.50 21.05
N TYR A 29 16.21 -1.06 19.91
CA TYR A 29 16.43 0.26 19.36
C TYR A 29 15.09 0.90 19.06
N GLU A 30 14.94 2.16 19.46
CA GLU A 30 13.77 2.96 19.15
C GLU A 30 13.81 3.41 17.69
N ILE A 31 12.81 2.99 16.93
CA ILE A 31 12.49 3.45 15.58
C ILE A 31 11.41 4.52 15.72
N PHE A 32 11.80 5.78 15.65
CA PHE A 32 10.86 6.91 15.66
C PHE A 32 10.42 7.23 14.23
N CYS A 33 9.11 7.17 14.01
CA CYS A 33 8.47 7.43 12.73
C CYS A 33 7.66 8.71 12.80
N GLN A 34 7.78 9.55 11.77
CA GLN A 34 6.96 10.73 11.56
C GLN A 34 6.39 10.67 10.15
N TYR A 35 5.06 10.66 10.03
CA TYR A 35 4.34 10.61 8.77
C TYR A 35 3.57 11.90 8.56
N LYS A 36 3.89 12.61 7.47
CA LYS A 36 3.20 13.83 7.03
C LYS A 36 2.11 13.41 6.08
N GLN A 37 0.87 13.37 6.56
CA GLN A 37 -0.27 13.02 5.72
C GLN A 37 -0.48 14.12 4.67
N PRO A 38 -0.49 13.77 3.36
CA PRO A 38 -0.87 14.72 2.33
C PRO A 38 -2.34 15.09 2.54
N LEU A 39 -2.63 16.39 2.67
CA LEU A 39 -3.97 16.90 2.86
C LEU A 39 -4.80 16.56 1.62
N GLU A 40 -5.88 15.80 1.78
CA GLU A 40 -6.87 15.65 0.72
C GLU A 40 -7.47 17.03 0.46
N THR A 41 -7.12 17.66 -0.66
CA THR A 41 -7.75 18.92 -1.07
C THR A 41 -9.22 18.64 -1.36
N SER A 42 -10.07 18.88 -0.37
CA SER A 42 -11.53 18.91 -0.53
C SER A 42 -11.87 19.93 -1.61
N LYS A 43 -12.40 19.46 -2.73
CA LYS A 43 -12.91 20.30 -3.82
C LYS A 43 -14.33 20.75 -3.55
N ASN A 44 -14.58 21.37 -2.40
CA ASN A 44 -15.78 22.18 -2.22
C ASN A 44 -15.31 23.63 -2.13
N GLY A 45 -15.53 24.35 -3.23
CA GLY A 45 -15.15 25.75 -3.36
C GLY A 45 -15.97 26.61 -2.42
N THR A 46 -15.36 27.01 -1.30
CA THR A 46 -15.64 28.29 -0.68
C THR A 46 -14.32 28.83 -0.14
N SER A 47 -13.81 29.85 -0.79
CA SER A 47 -12.61 30.58 -0.40
C SER A 47 -12.88 31.31 0.91
N THR A 48 -12.19 30.93 1.99
CA THR A 48 -11.97 31.85 3.12
C THR A 48 -10.72 31.45 3.90
N ILE A 49 -9.74 32.35 3.83
CA ILE A 49 -8.82 32.76 4.91
C ILE A 49 -7.71 31.78 5.28
N GLN A 50 -6.50 32.29 5.10
CA GLN A 50 -5.25 31.84 5.70
C GLN A 50 -5.45 31.44 7.18
N MET A 51 -5.48 30.15 7.44
CA MET A 51 -5.25 29.58 8.76
C MET A 51 -4.24 28.46 8.56
N ASP A 52 -3.02 28.72 9.02
CA ASP A 52 -1.97 27.79 9.40
C ASP A 52 -2.28 26.32 9.04
N THR A 53 -1.89 25.89 7.84
CA THR A 53 -2.18 24.54 7.33
C THR A 53 -1.34 23.53 8.10
N LYS A 54 -1.81 23.18 9.31
CA LYS A 54 -1.29 22.09 10.12
C LYS A 54 -1.41 20.80 9.30
N LYS A 55 -0.35 20.46 8.57
CA LYS A 55 -0.15 19.11 8.05
C LYS A 55 -0.39 18.16 9.22
N LEU A 56 -1.30 17.20 9.05
CA LEU A 56 -1.51 16.17 10.06
C LEU A 56 -0.24 15.33 10.10
N VAL A 57 0.60 15.61 11.10
CA VAL A 57 1.82 14.87 11.36
C VAL A 57 1.50 13.81 12.39
N HIS A 58 1.60 12.54 11.98
CA HIS A 58 1.46 11.40 12.89
C HIS A 58 2.84 10.95 13.32
N GLU A 59 3.06 10.86 14.63
CA GLU A 59 4.33 10.46 15.21
C GLU A 59 4.13 9.23 16.09
N TRP A 60 5.03 8.25 15.96
CA TRP A 60 5.01 7.06 16.80
C TRP A 60 6.41 6.44 16.90
N SER A 61 6.62 5.65 17.95
CA SER A 61 7.86 4.89 18.14
C SER A 61 7.56 3.40 18.20
N VAL A 62 8.46 2.62 17.61
CA VAL A 62 8.47 1.15 17.67
C VAL A 62 9.82 0.70 18.18
N TRP A 63 9.85 -0.34 19.02
CA TRP A 63 11.10 -0.90 19.54
C TRP A 63 11.42 -2.18 18.80
N ARG A 64 12.64 -2.27 18.24
CA ARG A 64 13.11 -3.47 17.52
C ARG A 64 14.50 -3.90 17.94
N SER A 65 14.74 -5.20 18.02
CA SER A 65 16.06 -5.79 18.27
C SER A 65 16.91 -5.85 17.00
N TYR A 66 18.21 -6.07 17.14
CA TYR A 66 19.08 -6.25 15.98
C TYR A 66 18.69 -7.49 15.15
N GLU A 67 18.24 -8.56 15.80
CA GLU A 67 17.76 -9.77 15.11
C GLU A 67 16.51 -9.46 14.28
N GLU A 68 15.58 -8.66 14.79
CA GLU A 68 14.39 -8.25 14.03
C GLU A 68 14.76 -7.42 12.79
N PHE A 69 15.80 -6.57 12.88
CA PHE A 69 16.35 -5.88 11.71
C PHE A 69 16.95 -6.84 10.68
N GLN A 70 17.56 -7.95 11.11
CA GLN A 70 18.08 -8.98 10.20
C GLN A 70 16.94 -9.71 9.49
N THR A 71 15.89 -10.08 10.21
CA THR A 71 14.68 -10.69 9.62
C THR A 71 14.05 -9.75 8.61
N PHE A 72 13.90 -8.46 8.96
CA PHE A 72 13.43 -7.42 8.05
C PHE A 72 14.29 -7.29 6.79
N ASP A 73 15.63 -7.26 6.90
CA ASP A 73 16.53 -7.22 5.73
C ASP A 73 16.37 -8.46 4.84
N ALA A 74 16.30 -9.65 5.45
CA ALA A 74 16.10 -10.90 4.73
C ALA A 74 14.78 -10.92 3.96
N GLU A 75 13.68 -10.44 4.58
CA GLU A 75 12.38 -10.32 3.92
C GLU A 75 12.40 -9.30 2.78
N MET A 76 13.01 -8.12 3.01
CA MET A 76 13.16 -7.08 1.99
C MET A 76 13.99 -7.56 0.79
N ARG A 77 15.01 -8.39 1.02
CA ARG A 77 15.82 -9.03 -0.03
C ARG A 77 15.15 -10.24 -0.67
N SER A 78 14.13 -10.82 -0.01
CA SER A 78 13.46 -12.02 -0.52
C SER A 78 12.90 -11.77 -1.92
N ARG A 79 12.89 -12.80 -2.77
CA ARG A 79 12.32 -12.71 -4.14
C ARG A 79 10.84 -12.32 -4.16
N LYS A 80 10.15 -12.42 -3.01
CA LYS A 80 8.76 -12.02 -2.85
C LYS A 80 8.60 -10.50 -2.75
N SER A 81 9.62 -9.78 -2.25
CA SER A 81 9.63 -8.32 -2.16
C SER A 81 9.81 -7.64 -3.52
N SER A 82 9.00 -6.63 -3.79
CA SER A 82 9.12 -5.75 -4.96
C SER A 82 10.41 -4.93 -4.96
N PHE A 83 11.00 -4.70 -3.78
CA PHE A 83 12.21 -3.90 -3.59
C PHE A 83 13.49 -4.75 -3.56
N SER A 84 13.39 -6.08 -3.68
CA SER A 84 14.53 -7.00 -3.63
C SER A 84 15.70 -6.63 -4.55
N LYS A 85 15.41 -6.15 -5.77
CA LYS A 85 16.46 -5.69 -6.70
C LYS A 85 17.18 -4.43 -6.21
N MET A 86 16.46 -3.51 -5.59
CA MET A 86 17.04 -2.26 -5.06
C MET A 86 17.83 -2.53 -3.79
N MET A 87 17.43 -3.51 -2.99
CA MET A 87 18.16 -3.92 -1.78
C MET A 87 19.61 -4.37 -2.07
N VAL A 88 19.96 -4.74 -3.31
CA VAL A 88 21.34 -5.06 -3.70
C VAL A 88 22.28 -3.87 -3.50
N THR A 89 21.80 -2.63 -3.65
CA THR A 89 22.62 -1.42 -3.45
C THR A 89 22.71 -0.99 -1.99
N VAL A 90 21.95 -1.63 -1.10
CA VAL A 90 21.92 -1.29 0.32
C VAL A 90 22.70 -2.35 1.09
N LEU A 91 23.79 -1.91 1.72
CA LEU A 91 24.53 -2.75 2.67
C LEU A 91 23.80 -2.78 4.02
N PHE A 92 23.58 -3.97 4.55
CA PHE A 92 23.05 -4.15 5.89
C PHE A 92 24.05 -3.71 6.96
N ALA A 93 23.55 -3.38 8.15
CA ALA A 93 24.39 -3.00 9.29
C ALA A 93 25.32 -4.18 9.69
N PRO A 94 26.65 -3.98 9.78
CA PRO A 94 27.61 -5.08 9.95
C PRO A 94 27.31 -5.97 11.17
N VAL A 95 27.37 -7.28 10.98
CA VAL A 95 27.37 -8.26 12.06
C VAL A 95 28.74 -8.19 12.73
N ARG A 96 28.83 -7.40 13.79
CA ARG A 96 30.05 -7.30 14.59
C ARG A 96 30.04 -8.48 15.56
N HIS A 97 30.87 -9.48 15.29
CA HIS A 97 31.20 -10.53 16.25
C HIS A 97 32.05 -9.91 17.36
N VAL A 98 31.39 -9.24 18.28
CA VAL A 98 32.00 -8.86 19.54
C VAL A 98 31.88 -10.08 20.43
N HIS A 99 33.01 -10.62 20.86
CA HIS A 99 33.02 -11.75 21.78
C HIS A 99 32.05 -11.48 22.94
N VAL A 100 31.16 -12.44 23.19
CA VAL A 100 30.22 -12.41 24.33
C VAL A 100 30.99 -12.37 25.66
N PHE A 101 32.28 -12.74 25.63
CA PHE A 101 33.21 -12.51 26.73
C PHE A 101 33.28 -11.01 27.08
N LEU A 102 32.89 -10.69 28.31
CA LEU A 102 32.83 -9.34 28.91
C LEU A 102 31.67 -8.44 28.48
N ARG A 103 30.60 -8.96 27.86
CA ARG A 103 29.37 -8.19 27.55
C ARG A 103 29.65 -6.90 26.76
N GLN A 104 30.68 -6.91 25.92
CA GLN A 104 31.10 -5.73 25.15
C GLN A 104 30.01 -5.25 24.18
N ASP A 105 29.13 -6.17 23.77
CA ASP A 105 27.91 -5.95 22.99
C ASP A 105 26.82 -5.16 23.74
N LYS A 106 26.89 -5.06 25.07
CA LYS A 106 25.97 -4.26 25.91
C LYS A 106 26.56 -2.90 26.32
N THR A 107 27.81 -2.63 25.93
CA THR A 107 28.44 -1.32 26.21
C THR A 107 27.70 -0.21 25.48
N ILE A 108 27.58 0.97 26.12
CA ILE A 108 26.90 2.13 25.51
C ILE A 108 27.57 2.50 24.19
N ARG A 109 28.91 2.47 24.12
CA ARG A 109 29.67 2.78 22.90
C ARG A 109 29.29 1.87 21.74
N PHE A 110 29.16 0.57 21.99
CA PHE A 110 28.75 -0.39 20.98
C PHE A 110 27.30 -0.17 20.54
N LEU A 111 26.38 -0.05 21.48
CA LEU A 111 24.96 0.16 21.20
C LEU A 111 24.73 1.45 20.42
N GLN A 112 25.44 2.54 20.77
CA GLN A 112 25.37 3.80 20.03
C GLN A 112 25.91 3.67 18.61
N ARG A 113 27.02 2.96 18.42
CA ARG A 113 27.58 2.72 17.08
C ARG A 113 26.62 1.89 16.23
N ARG A 114 26.07 0.80 16.79
CA ARG A 114 25.06 -0.03 16.12
C ARG A 114 23.79 0.76 15.80
N ARG A 115 23.32 1.62 16.71
CA ARG A 115 22.22 2.56 16.44
C ARG A 115 22.50 3.42 15.22
N LYS A 116 23.72 3.99 15.10
CA LYS A 116 24.09 4.78 13.90
C LYS A 116 24.07 3.92 12.63
N ASP A 117 24.59 2.69 12.69
CA ASP A 117 24.61 1.80 11.54
C ASP A 117 23.19 1.43 11.08
N LEU A 118 22.28 1.14 12.02
CA LEU A 118 20.86 0.84 11.75
C LEU A 118 20.09 2.04 11.22
N ASP A 119 20.38 3.24 11.74
CA ASP A 119 19.81 4.51 11.25
C ASP A 119 20.17 4.72 9.78
N HIS A 120 21.48 4.66 9.43
CA HIS A 120 21.93 4.80 8.05
C HIS A 120 21.33 3.74 7.12
N TYR A 121 21.18 2.51 7.59
CA TYR A 121 20.55 1.44 6.83
C TYR A 121 19.08 1.77 6.49
N LEU A 122 18.28 2.21 7.46
CA LEU A 122 16.89 2.62 7.20
C LEU A 122 16.81 3.86 6.31
N GLN A 123 17.65 4.87 6.51
CA GLN A 123 17.68 6.05 5.64
C GLN A 123 17.91 5.66 4.17
N ARG A 124 18.83 4.72 3.92
CA ARG A 124 19.09 4.21 2.56
C ARG A 124 17.87 3.52 1.96
N ILE A 125 17.15 2.72 2.74
CA ILE A 125 15.92 2.09 2.27
C ILE A 125 14.88 3.15 1.92
N LEU A 126 14.70 4.17 2.76
CA LEU A 126 13.74 5.24 2.51
C LEU A 126 14.01 6.04 1.23
N THR A 127 15.24 6.00 0.68
CA THR A 127 15.54 6.60 -0.63
C THR A 127 14.88 5.87 -1.80
N PHE A 128 14.38 4.65 -1.59
CA PHE A 128 13.72 3.89 -2.63
C PHE A 128 12.40 4.54 -3.04
N THR A 129 12.20 4.65 -4.35
CA THR A 129 10.98 5.24 -4.90
C THR A 129 9.74 4.48 -4.41
N ASN A 130 8.77 5.21 -3.87
CA ASN A 130 7.48 4.72 -3.37
C ASN A 130 7.54 3.75 -2.18
N VAL A 131 8.72 3.46 -1.59
CA VAL A 131 8.83 2.44 -0.52
C VAL A 131 7.98 2.74 0.70
N ALA A 132 7.81 4.02 1.03
CA ALA A 132 7.01 4.51 2.15
C ALA A 132 5.69 5.15 1.71
N ASP A 133 5.25 4.89 0.47
CA ASP A 133 3.97 5.38 -0.04
C ASP A 133 2.83 4.44 0.37
N PHE A 134 2.46 4.55 1.64
CA PHE A 134 1.42 3.72 2.26
C PHE A 134 0.00 4.19 1.94
N HIS A 135 -0.18 5.36 1.32
CA HIS A 135 -1.51 5.88 0.99
C HIS A 135 -1.94 5.45 -0.41
N SER A 136 -1.02 5.49 -1.38
CA SER A 136 -1.30 5.00 -2.74
C SER A 136 -1.36 3.47 -2.83
N GLY A 137 -0.75 2.79 -1.87
CA GLY A 137 -0.64 1.33 -1.79
C GLY A 137 0.41 0.70 -2.69
N TYR A 138 1.33 1.51 -3.22
CA TYR A 138 2.56 1.05 -3.87
C TYR A 138 3.73 0.87 -2.88
N GLY A 139 3.53 1.21 -1.60
CA GLY A 139 4.48 1.03 -0.50
C GLY A 139 4.92 -0.41 -0.24
N SER A 140 6.04 -0.55 0.48
CA SER A 140 6.53 -1.83 0.96
C SER A 140 5.69 -2.33 2.12
N GLN A 141 5.04 -3.49 1.96
CA GLN A 141 4.33 -4.19 3.03
C GLN A 141 5.27 -4.50 4.19
N ILE A 142 6.43 -5.06 3.87
CA ILE A 142 7.45 -5.46 4.84
C ILE A 142 7.90 -4.24 5.67
N LEU A 143 8.11 -3.08 5.04
CA LEU A 143 8.44 -1.85 5.77
C LEU A 143 7.28 -1.38 6.64
N GLY A 144 6.06 -1.37 6.09
CA GLY A 144 4.87 -0.95 6.80
C GLY A 144 4.60 -1.80 8.04
N ASP A 145 4.74 -3.12 7.92
CA ASP A 145 4.57 -4.07 9.02
C ASP A 145 5.68 -3.92 10.06
N PHE A 146 6.93 -3.77 9.61
CA PHE A 146 8.09 -3.56 10.49
C PHE A 146 7.94 -2.32 11.38
N VAL A 147 7.42 -1.22 10.83
CA VAL A 147 7.18 0.04 11.56
C VAL A 147 5.75 0.18 12.10
N GLU A 148 4.91 -0.85 11.97
CA GLU A 148 3.50 -0.84 12.42
C GLU A 148 2.68 0.35 11.88
N ALA A 149 2.92 0.69 10.61
CA ALA A 149 2.27 1.80 9.92
C ALA A 149 0.75 1.58 9.77
N ASP A 150 0.30 0.33 9.66
CA ASP A 150 -1.09 -0.07 9.55
C ASP A 150 -1.94 0.38 10.76
N LYS A 151 -1.38 0.28 11.96
CA LYS A 151 -2.04 0.66 13.22
C LYS A 151 -2.07 2.17 13.45
N ARG A 152 -1.15 2.91 12.82
CA ARG A 152 -0.86 4.32 13.16
C ARG A 152 -1.26 5.31 12.08
N ILE A 153 -1.27 4.89 10.81
CA ILE A 153 -1.58 5.77 9.68
C ILE A 153 -3.04 5.59 9.26
N ARG A 154 -3.82 6.68 9.31
CA ARG A 154 -5.19 6.70 8.78
C ARG A 154 -5.17 6.54 7.25
N GLY A 155 -5.97 5.61 6.74
CA GLY A 155 -6.03 5.33 5.31
C GLY A 155 -4.82 4.56 4.79
N TYR A 156 -4.11 3.83 5.66
CA TYR A 156 -3.10 2.86 5.26
C TYR A 156 -3.68 1.86 4.26
N ARG A 157 -3.07 1.78 3.09
CA ARG A 157 -3.42 0.87 2.02
C ARG A 157 -2.13 0.23 1.57
N ILE A 158 -2.03 -1.08 1.66
CA ILE A 158 -0.97 -1.82 0.97
C ILE A 158 -1.64 -2.87 0.10
N TYR A 159 -1.26 -2.88 -1.18
CA TYR A 159 -1.76 -3.85 -2.13
C TYR A 159 -0.75 -4.98 -2.25
N GLU A 160 -1.09 -6.13 -1.68
CA GLU A 160 -0.31 -7.35 -1.82
C GLU A 160 -0.53 -7.93 -3.24
N SER A 161 0.03 -7.27 -4.26
CA SER A 161 0.28 -7.81 -5.61
C SER A 161 0.58 -6.69 -6.62
N LEU A 162 1.86 -6.40 -6.82
CA LEU A 162 2.45 -6.18 -8.14
C LEU A 162 3.81 -6.88 -8.17
N ARG A 163 3.80 -8.22 -8.22
CA ARG A 163 4.96 -8.96 -8.72
C ARG A 163 5.15 -8.54 -10.17
N ARG A 164 6.08 -7.60 -10.40
CA ARG A 164 6.65 -7.21 -11.70
C ARG A 164 5.64 -7.04 -12.84
N SER A 165 5.37 -5.79 -13.16
CA SER A 165 5.91 -5.27 -14.43
C SER A 165 6.52 -3.91 -14.09
N SER A 166 7.82 -3.95 -13.79
CA SER A 166 8.67 -2.77 -13.72
C SER A 166 8.58 -2.04 -15.05
N ILE A 167 7.77 -0.98 -15.10
CA ILE A 167 7.82 0.01 -16.16
C ILE A 167 8.26 1.30 -15.50
N SER A 168 9.48 1.70 -15.82
CA SER A 168 10.04 3.02 -15.62
C SER A 168 9.00 4.09 -15.97
N TYR A 169 8.74 5.00 -15.04
CA TYR A 169 8.02 6.24 -15.31
C TYR A 169 8.95 7.19 -16.07
N THR A 170 9.13 6.93 -17.35
CA THR A 170 9.51 7.97 -18.32
C THR A 170 8.32 8.13 -19.25
N ALA A 171 7.43 9.04 -18.89
CA ALA A 171 6.25 9.37 -19.69
C ALA A 171 6.66 10.09 -20.98
N PRO A 172 6.37 9.56 -22.19
CA PRO A 172 6.29 10.41 -23.36
C PRO A 172 4.96 11.17 -23.27
N LYS A 173 5.07 12.49 -23.27
CA LYS A 173 3.94 13.42 -23.25
C LYS A 173 2.87 13.01 -24.28
N CYS A 174 1.64 12.93 -23.82
CA CYS A 174 0.44 12.91 -24.65
C CYS A 174 0.36 14.26 -25.39
N GLY A 175 0.64 14.29 -26.69
CA GLY A 175 0.46 15.50 -27.49
C GLY A 175 0.99 15.41 -28.92
N ARG A 176 0.10 15.08 -29.87
CA ARG A 176 0.07 15.81 -31.13
C ARG A 176 -1.35 16.35 -31.29
N GLY A 177 -1.45 17.67 -31.22
CA GLY A 177 -2.67 18.46 -31.31
C GLY A 177 -2.27 19.88 -30.92
N MET A 178 -2.25 20.76 -31.90
CA MET A 178 -1.62 22.07 -31.83
C MET A 178 -2.36 23.08 -30.93
N LYS A 179 -1.55 24.01 -30.41
CA LYS A 179 -1.81 25.37 -29.93
C LYS A 179 -2.80 25.55 -28.78
N ASP A 180 -2.20 25.98 -27.66
CA ASP A 180 -2.75 26.85 -26.62
C ASP A 180 -4.06 26.43 -25.98
N GLU A 181 -3.98 25.34 -25.19
CA GLU A 181 -4.60 25.26 -23.87
C GLU A 181 -4.01 24.07 -23.11
N LYS A 182 -3.36 24.33 -21.97
CA LYS A 182 -2.75 23.31 -21.10
C LYS A 182 -3.85 22.50 -20.41
N ILE A 183 -4.31 21.42 -21.04
CA ILE A 183 -5.18 20.43 -20.39
C ILE A 183 -4.30 19.30 -19.81
N MET A 184 -4.09 19.33 -18.49
CA MET A 184 -3.61 18.17 -17.74
C MET A 184 -4.63 17.03 -17.87
N CYS A 185 -4.22 15.90 -18.45
CA CYS A 185 -4.97 14.65 -18.37
C CYS A 185 -4.84 13.99 -16.99
N LEU A 186 -5.24 14.72 -15.95
CA LEU A 186 -5.66 14.20 -14.66
C LEU A 186 -7.00 14.90 -14.34
N GLY A 187 -8.09 14.27 -14.77
CA GLY A 187 -9.43 14.56 -14.23
C GLY A 187 -10.43 15.29 -15.11
N LYS A 188 -10.04 15.99 -16.19
CA LYS A 188 -11.02 16.78 -17.01
C LYS A 188 -11.28 16.28 -18.44
N SER A 189 -10.38 15.54 -19.08
CA SER A 189 -10.61 14.97 -20.44
C SER A 189 -11.48 13.68 -20.44
N LEU A 190 -12.43 13.60 -19.52
CA LEU A 190 -13.43 12.53 -19.41
C LEU A 190 -14.86 13.05 -19.58
N GLU A 191 -15.02 14.35 -19.84
CA GLU A 191 -16.33 14.98 -20.12
C GLU A 191 -16.82 14.70 -21.54
N LYS A 192 -15.95 14.27 -22.47
CA LYS A 192 -16.33 14.03 -23.88
C LYS A 192 -16.01 12.63 -24.42
N GLY A 193 -15.66 11.66 -23.57
CA GLY A 193 -15.54 10.25 -24.01
C GLY A 193 -14.50 9.97 -25.12
N GLN A 194 -13.54 10.86 -25.36
CA GLN A 194 -12.58 10.75 -26.48
C GLN A 194 -11.16 10.44 -25.98
N CYS A 195 -10.95 9.21 -25.51
CA CYS A 195 -9.62 8.60 -25.58
C CYS A 195 -9.63 7.63 -26.76
N VAL A 196 -9.37 8.15 -27.98
CA VAL A 196 -9.52 7.40 -29.23
C VAL A 196 -8.22 6.68 -29.65
N GLY A 197 -7.12 6.86 -28.90
CA GLY A 197 -5.84 6.23 -29.23
C GLY A 197 -5.57 4.92 -28.50
N LEU A 198 -5.38 3.82 -29.26
CA LEU A 198 -4.81 2.54 -28.80
C LEU A 198 -3.46 2.70 -28.07
N ASN A 199 -2.78 3.83 -28.28
CA ASN A 199 -1.49 4.16 -27.69
C ASN A 199 -1.56 5.05 -26.43
N CYS A 200 -2.75 5.48 -25.99
CA CYS A 200 -2.90 6.31 -24.78
C CYS A 200 -2.54 5.52 -23.51
N ALA A 201 -1.76 6.13 -22.60
CA ALA A 201 -1.40 5.51 -21.33
C ALA A 201 -2.63 5.05 -20.51
N CYS A 202 -3.72 5.82 -20.53
CA CYS A 202 -4.99 5.44 -19.88
C CYS A 202 -5.65 4.21 -20.54
N TYR A 203 -5.57 4.10 -21.87
CA TYR A 203 -6.06 2.93 -22.61
C TYR A 203 -5.20 1.70 -22.33
N LYS A 204 -3.87 1.86 -22.31
CA LYS A 204 -2.91 0.79 -21.96
C LYS A 204 -3.15 0.28 -20.54
N THR A 205 -3.39 1.17 -19.56
CA THR A 205 -3.73 0.79 -18.19
C THR A 205 -5.05 0.02 -18.12
N ARG A 206 -6.10 0.48 -18.80
CA ARG A 206 -7.40 -0.22 -18.80
C ARG A 206 -7.35 -1.57 -19.50
N SER A 207 -6.63 -1.66 -20.62
CA SER A 207 -6.40 -2.92 -21.34
C SER A 207 -5.62 -3.91 -20.47
N LYS A 208 -4.56 -3.43 -19.80
CA LYS A 208 -3.78 -4.20 -18.84
C LYS A 208 -4.62 -4.73 -17.69
N LEU A 209 -5.40 -3.88 -17.00
CA LEU A 209 -6.27 -4.29 -15.90
C LEU A 209 -7.33 -5.32 -16.35
N LYS A 210 -7.84 -5.18 -17.59
CA LYS A 210 -8.75 -6.17 -18.18
C LYS A 210 -8.07 -7.52 -18.42
N ALA A 211 -6.82 -7.50 -18.90
CA ALA A 211 -6.02 -8.71 -19.07
C ALA A 211 -5.69 -9.37 -17.72
N GLU A 212 -5.32 -8.58 -16.71
CA GLU A 212 -5.07 -9.07 -15.34
C GLU A 212 -6.30 -9.75 -14.74
N LEU A 213 -7.50 -9.16 -14.88
CA LEU A 213 -8.75 -9.80 -14.44
C LEU A 213 -8.99 -11.12 -15.17
N GLN A 214 -8.82 -11.14 -16.49
CA GLN A 214 -9.01 -12.36 -17.28
C GLN A 214 -8.04 -13.46 -16.87
N GLU A 215 -6.77 -13.14 -16.69
CA GLU A 215 -5.74 -14.09 -16.23
C GLU A 215 -6.06 -14.61 -14.81
N TYR A 216 -6.46 -13.72 -13.90
CA TYR A 216 -6.84 -14.10 -12.54
C TYR A 216 -7.99 -15.11 -12.52
N PHE A 217 -9.09 -14.83 -13.24
CA PHE A 217 -10.22 -15.74 -13.29
C PHE A 217 -9.88 -17.08 -13.95
N THR A 218 -9.09 -17.07 -15.03
CA THR A 218 -8.73 -18.30 -15.74
C THR A 218 -7.73 -19.17 -14.97
N LYS A 219 -6.77 -18.58 -14.25
CA LYS A 219 -5.76 -19.32 -13.50
C LYS A 219 -6.20 -19.76 -12.10
N ARG A 220 -7.04 -18.97 -11.43
CA ARG A 220 -7.42 -19.23 -10.02
C ARG A 220 -8.77 -19.93 -9.88
N PHE A 221 -9.63 -19.82 -10.88
CA PHE A 221 -10.96 -20.44 -10.86
C PHE A 221 -11.10 -21.29 -12.13
N SER A 222 -11.86 -20.82 -13.11
CA SER A 222 -12.08 -21.53 -14.37
C SER A 222 -12.61 -20.60 -15.45
N VAL A 223 -12.59 -21.05 -16.71
CA VAL A 223 -13.17 -20.33 -17.84
C VAL A 223 -14.69 -20.09 -17.68
N PRO A 224 -15.49 -21.05 -17.17
CA PRO A 224 -16.90 -20.82 -16.82
C PRO A 224 -17.12 -19.67 -15.83
N VAL A 225 -16.32 -19.58 -14.77
CA VAL A 225 -16.44 -18.49 -13.77
C VAL A 225 -16.14 -17.13 -14.42
N LEU A 226 -15.15 -17.05 -15.32
CA LEU A 226 -14.91 -15.84 -16.11
C LEU A 226 -16.12 -15.46 -16.99
N LYS A 227 -16.80 -16.45 -17.60
CA LYS A 227 -18.00 -16.20 -18.41
C LYS A 227 -19.14 -15.65 -17.53
N GLN A 228 -19.35 -16.22 -16.35
CA GLN A 228 -20.33 -15.73 -15.37
C GLN A 228 -19.99 -14.32 -14.91
N PHE A 229 -18.73 -14.04 -14.58
CA PHE A 229 -18.27 -12.69 -14.23
C PHE A 229 -18.61 -11.69 -15.32
N ARG A 230 -18.31 -12.02 -16.59
CA ARG A 230 -18.65 -11.15 -17.73
C ARG A 230 -20.17 -10.96 -17.88
N LYS A 231 -20.99 -11.97 -17.59
CA LYS A 231 -22.45 -11.88 -17.59
C LYS A 231 -22.94 -10.94 -16.49
N ALA A 232 -22.47 -11.11 -15.26
CA ALA A 232 -22.79 -10.26 -14.13
C ALA A 232 -22.38 -8.79 -14.38
N VAL A 233 -21.20 -8.56 -14.97
CA VAL A 233 -20.75 -7.22 -15.36
C VAL A 233 -21.64 -6.59 -16.43
N ARG A 234 -22.19 -7.37 -17.37
CA ARG A 234 -23.16 -6.86 -18.36
C ARG A 234 -24.48 -6.49 -17.68
N GLN A 235 -24.98 -7.33 -16.78
CA GLN A 235 -26.22 -7.06 -16.02
C GLN A 235 -26.06 -5.82 -15.15
N LEU A 236 -24.93 -5.66 -14.47
CA LEU A 236 -24.61 -4.46 -13.70
C LEU A 236 -24.68 -3.19 -14.56
N LYS A 237 -24.16 -3.24 -15.80
CA LYS A 237 -24.22 -2.08 -16.71
C LYS A 237 -25.63 -1.78 -17.22
N MET A 238 -26.49 -2.79 -17.33
CA MET A 238 -27.87 -2.63 -17.78
C MET A 238 -28.77 -2.12 -16.65
N ASN A 239 -28.71 -2.78 -15.49
CA ASN A 239 -29.64 -2.54 -14.40
C ASN A 239 -29.13 -1.45 -13.44
N LYS A 240 -27.84 -1.10 -13.52
CA LYS A 240 -27.14 -0.18 -12.60
C LYS A 240 -27.26 -0.56 -11.11
N ASP A 241 -27.64 -1.80 -10.84
CA ASP A 241 -27.83 -2.32 -9.50
C ASP A 241 -26.51 -2.87 -8.95
N VAL A 242 -25.81 -1.98 -8.24
CA VAL A 242 -24.53 -2.27 -7.60
C VAL A 242 -24.71 -3.23 -6.42
N SER A 243 -25.80 -3.08 -5.66
CA SER A 243 -26.10 -3.92 -4.50
C SER A 243 -26.26 -5.37 -4.92
N LYS A 244 -27.03 -5.63 -5.98
CA LYS A 244 -27.20 -6.99 -6.52
C LYS A 244 -25.90 -7.60 -7.03
N PHE A 245 -25.13 -6.86 -7.82
CA PHE A 245 -23.84 -7.35 -8.32
C PHE A 245 -22.86 -7.64 -7.18
N TYR A 246 -22.92 -6.86 -6.10
CA TYR A 246 -22.06 -7.04 -4.95
C TYR A 246 -22.54 -8.20 -4.06
N GLN A 247 -23.76 -8.13 -3.55
CA GLN A 247 -24.31 -9.02 -2.52
C GLN A 247 -24.66 -10.40 -3.06
N GLU A 248 -25.26 -10.47 -4.26
CA GLU A 248 -25.72 -11.75 -4.82
C GLU A 248 -24.66 -12.45 -5.65
N TYR A 249 -23.71 -11.71 -6.23
CA TYR A 249 -22.67 -12.32 -7.06
C TYR A 249 -21.30 -12.31 -6.39
N LEU A 250 -20.75 -11.14 -6.06
CA LEU A 250 -19.37 -11.10 -5.55
C LEU A 250 -19.21 -11.75 -4.17
N SER A 251 -20.04 -11.41 -3.19
CA SER A 251 -19.90 -11.96 -1.82
C SER A 251 -20.32 -13.42 -1.67
N GLN A 252 -21.15 -13.95 -2.57
CA GLN A 252 -21.53 -15.37 -2.55
C GLN A 252 -20.48 -16.26 -3.20
N GLU A 253 -19.93 -15.82 -4.34
CA GLU A 253 -19.04 -16.65 -5.17
C GLU A 253 -17.56 -16.53 -4.78
N PHE A 254 -17.17 -15.47 -4.06
CA PHE A 254 -15.77 -15.18 -3.79
C PHE A 254 -15.52 -14.80 -2.33
N LYS A 255 -14.32 -15.17 -1.83
CA LYS A 255 -13.87 -14.76 -0.49
C LYS A 255 -13.66 -13.24 -0.43
N PRO A 256 -13.76 -12.60 0.74
CA PRO A 256 -13.58 -11.14 0.90
C PRO A 256 -12.29 -10.59 0.29
N SER A 257 -11.15 -11.29 0.48
CA SER A 257 -9.86 -10.92 -0.09
C SER A 257 -9.85 -10.97 -1.63
N GLN A 258 -10.57 -11.93 -2.21
CA GLN A 258 -10.73 -12.08 -3.66
C GLN A 258 -11.66 -10.99 -4.23
N CYS A 259 -12.78 -10.71 -3.56
CA CYS A 259 -13.68 -9.60 -3.91
C CYS A 259 -12.92 -8.27 -3.94
N ARG A 260 -12.12 -8.00 -2.91
CA ARG A 260 -11.28 -6.80 -2.83
C ARG A 260 -10.30 -6.70 -4.00
N TRP A 261 -9.65 -7.80 -4.33
CA TRP A 261 -8.74 -7.85 -5.48
C TRP A 261 -9.48 -7.57 -6.79
N ILE A 262 -10.59 -8.28 -7.04
CA ILE A 262 -11.42 -8.11 -8.24
C ILE A 262 -11.90 -6.67 -8.37
N LEU A 263 -12.49 -6.09 -7.32
CA LEU A 263 -13.02 -4.72 -7.33
C LEU A 263 -11.92 -3.68 -7.57
N SER A 264 -10.73 -3.86 -6.98
CA SER A 264 -9.61 -2.93 -7.16
C SER A 264 -9.14 -2.82 -8.61
N ARG A 265 -9.31 -3.86 -9.43
CA ARG A 265 -8.98 -3.86 -10.86
C ARG A 265 -10.19 -3.52 -11.72
N PHE A 266 -11.38 -3.94 -11.31
CA PHE A 266 -12.62 -3.74 -12.07
C PHE A 266 -13.12 -2.30 -12.05
N ILE A 267 -13.10 -1.63 -10.89
CA ILE A 267 -13.62 -0.26 -10.75
C ILE A 267 -12.95 0.72 -11.72
N PRO A 268 -11.60 0.77 -11.84
CA PRO A 268 -10.93 1.66 -12.80
C PRO A 268 -11.25 1.35 -14.28
N ILE A 269 -11.75 0.14 -14.59
CA ILE A 269 -12.13 -0.25 -15.95
C ILE A 269 -13.55 0.23 -16.30
N LEU A 270 -14.37 0.65 -15.35
CA LEU A 270 -15.72 1.14 -15.64
C LEU A 270 -15.67 2.49 -16.37
N LYS A 271 -16.65 2.75 -17.25
CA LYS A 271 -16.83 4.07 -17.87
C LYS A 271 -17.78 4.95 -17.06
N ASP A 272 -18.74 4.32 -16.40
CA ASP A 272 -19.79 5.00 -15.63
C ASP A 272 -19.24 5.41 -14.27
N LYS A 273 -19.15 6.72 -14.03
CA LYS A 273 -18.60 7.30 -12.79
C LYS A 273 -19.50 7.10 -11.59
N HIS A 274 -20.83 7.13 -11.80
CA HIS A 274 -21.79 6.93 -10.71
C HIS A 274 -21.68 5.49 -10.19
N LEU A 275 -21.61 4.54 -11.12
CA LEU A 275 -21.41 3.13 -10.80
C LEU A 275 -20.05 2.87 -10.13
N GLN A 276 -19.00 3.59 -10.53
CA GLN A 276 -17.69 3.54 -9.86
C GLN A 276 -17.77 3.99 -8.41
N GLN A 277 -18.44 5.12 -8.15
CA GLN A 277 -18.56 5.67 -6.81
C GLN A 277 -19.35 4.74 -5.89
N GLN A 278 -20.50 4.24 -6.35
CA GLN A 278 -21.31 3.28 -5.59
C GLN A 278 -20.55 1.97 -5.28
N LEU A 279 -19.75 1.46 -6.23
CA LEU A 279 -18.91 0.28 -5.99
C LEU A 279 -17.74 0.58 -5.03
N LEU A 280 -17.21 1.80 -5.01
CA LEU A 280 -16.18 2.22 -4.06
C LEU A 280 -16.75 2.30 -2.63
N GLU A 281 -17.96 2.80 -2.47
CA GLU A 281 -18.68 2.82 -1.18
C GLU A 281 -18.91 1.38 -0.66
N GLN A 282 -19.36 0.47 -1.52
CA GLN A 282 -19.50 -0.95 -1.16
C GLN A 282 -18.16 -1.63 -0.86
N ARG A 283 -17.07 -1.26 -1.55
CA ARG A 283 -15.71 -1.73 -1.24
C ARG A 283 -15.25 -1.29 0.16
N CYS A 284 -15.70 -0.14 0.65
CA CYS A 284 -15.40 0.31 2.01
C CYS A 284 -16.06 -0.59 3.07
N HIS A 285 -17.21 -1.20 2.77
CA HIS A 285 -17.83 -2.16 3.70
C HIS A 285 -16.93 -3.37 3.96
N PHE A 286 -16.23 -3.94 2.98
CA PHE A 286 -15.26 -5.03 3.22
C PHE A 286 -14.16 -4.65 4.24
N LEU A 287 -13.70 -3.40 4.24
CA LEU A 287 -12.69 -2.92 5.19
C LEU A 287 -13.22 -2.79 6.63
N LEU A 288 -14.54 -2.64 6.77
CA LEU A 288 -15.22 -2.53 8.06
C LEU A 288 -15.63 -3.91 8.59
N THR A 289 -16.12 -4.81 7.73
CA THR A 289 -16.60 -6.14 8.14
C THR A 289 -15.46 -7.09 8.56
N GLU A 290 -14.25 -6.94 8.01
CA GLU A 290 -13.08 -7.73 8.48
C GLU A 290 -12.66 -7.36 9.93
N LYS A 291 -13.08 -6.20 10.46
CA LYS A 291 -12.77 -5.78 11.84
C LYS A 291 -13.77 -6.31 12.87
N SER A 292 -14.93 -6.80 12.45
CA SER A 292 -15.98 -7.31 13.34
C SER A 292 -15.98 -8.83 13.51
N GLY A 293 -15.00 -9.55 12.94
CA GLY A 293 -14.88 -11.01 13.03
C GLY A 293 -14.08 -11.52 14.23
N VAL A 294 -14.16 -10.87 15.40
CA VAL A 294 -13.63 -11.40 16.66
C VAL A 294 -14.76 -11.46 17.68
N SER A 295 -14.96 -12.66 18.22
CA SER A 295 -16.04 -13.13 19.11
C SER A 295 -17.33 -13.53 18.39
N ASP A 296 -17.52 -14.84 18.24
CA ASP A 296 -18.44 -15.57 19.14
C ASP A 296 -18.16 -17.07 19.03
N CYS A 297 -17.29 -17.54 19.93
CA CYS A 297 -17.28 -18.92 20.36
C CYS A 297 -18.15 -19.03 21.61
N GLN A 298 -19.19 -19.85 21.49
CA GLN A 298 -19.75 -20.68 22.56
C GLN A 298 -20.43 -19.95 23.74
N SER A 299 -21.76 -19.86 23.66
CA SER A 299 -22.60 -20.05 24.84
C SER A 299 -23.93 -20.70 24.42
N SER A 300 -23.98 -22.03 24.51
CA SER A 300 -25.23 -22.76 24.74
C SER A 300 -24.95 -23.86 25.74
N ILE A 301 -24.97 -23.48 27.02
CA ILE A 301 -25.32 -24.37 28.12
C ILE A 301 -26.83 -24.21 28.30
N PHE A 302 -27.59 -25.30 28.20
CA PHE A 302 -28.49 -25.72 29.27
C PHE A 302 -29.03 -27.13 29.02
N ASP A 303 -28.98 -27.91 30.09
CA ASP A 303 -29.49 -29.25 30.30
C ASP A 303 -31.00 -29.38 30.04
N ALA A 304 -31.45 -30.59 29.63
CA ALA A 304 -32.44 -31.40 30.35
C ALA A 304 -32.91 -32.60 29.50
N CYS A 305 -33.08 -33.73 30.20
CA CYS A 305 -33.51 -35.08 29.80
C CYS A 305 -32.46 -35.99 29.17
#